data_AF-A0A7X2MHZ3-F1
#
_entry.id   AF-A0A7X2MHZ3-F1
#
_cell.length_a   1.000
_cell.length_b   1.000
_cell.length_c   1.000
_cell.angle_alpha   90.00
_cell.angle_beta   90.00
_cell.angle_gamma   90.00
#
_symmetry.space_group_name_H-M   'P 1'
#
loop_
_entity.id
_entity.type
_entity.pdbx_description
1 polymer ?
#
loop_
_entity_poly.entity_id
_entity_poly.type
_entity_poly.pdbx_seq_one_letter_code
_entity_poly.pdbx_strand_id
1 'polypeptide(L)'
;HAYIMGEHGDSEFAAYSAATIGGRPFLDWAKEHGVSKEDLDKMEDDVRNKAYEIINKKGATFYGVAAALARISKAILRDENAVLPVSAYMEGQYGLNDIFIGTPSVVNGTG
;
A
#
# COMPACT_ATOMS: atom_id res chain seq x y z
N HIS A 1 -9.18 -0.81 -5.37
CA HIS A 1 -8.37 -1.55 -4.40
C HIS A 1 -6.99 -1.76 -5.01
N ALA A 2 -5.96 -1.25 -4.36
CA ALA A 2 -4.58 -1.27 -4.85
C ALA A 2 -3.64 -1.37 -3.65
N TYR A 3 -2.43 -1.87 -3.89
CA TYR A 3 -1.38 -1.94 -2.89
C TYR A 3 -0.16 -1.16 -3.35
N ILE A 4 0.50 -0.51 -2.40
CA ILE A 4 1.88 -0.09 -2.52
C ILE A 4 2.74 -1.24 -1.99
N MET A 5 3.76 -1.61 -2.76
CA MET A 5 4.64 -2.73 -2.47
C MET A 5 6.09 -2.24 -2.40
N GLY A 6 6.94 -3.04 -1.76
CA GLY A 6 8.35 -2.73 -1.57
C GLY A 6 8.68 -2.27 -0.14
N GLU A 7 9.86 -1.69 0.02
CA GLU A 7 10.24 -0.97 1.24
C GLU A 7 9.43 0.33 1.31
N HIS A 8 8.93 0.68 2.50
CA HIS A 8 8.24 1.95 2.68
C HIS A 8 9.22 3.11 2.56
N GLY A 9 8.99 4.03 1.61
CA GLY A 9 9.88 5.14 1.32
C GLY A 9 10.10 5.31 -0.18
N ASP A 10 11.29 5.78 -0.56
CA ASP A 10 11.54 6.24 -1.94
C ASP A 10 11.57 5.10 -2.96
N SER A 11 11.76 3.85 -2.53
CA SER A 11 11.82 2.66 -3.39
C SER A 11 10.46 1.96 -3.56
N GLU A 12 9.40 2.47 -2.94
CA GLU A 12 8.05 1.92 -3.03
C GLU A 12 7.42 2.15 -4.42
N PHE A 13 6.55 1.23 -4.84
CA PHE A 13 5.87 1.31 -6.14
C PHE A 13 4.40 0.86 -6.05
N ALA A 14 3.58 1.36 -6.97
CA ALA A 14 2.19 0.95 -7.07
C ALA A 14 2.08 -0.37 -7.84
N ALA A 15 1.50 -1.41 -7.22
CA ALA A 15 1.27 -2.70 -7.86
C ALA A 15 0.05 -2.64 -8.80
N TYR A 16 0.08 -1.77 -9.81
CA TYR A 16 -1.04 -1.51 -10.72
C TYR A 16 -1.53 -2.76 -11.46
N SER A 17 -0.64 -3.72 -11.75
CA SER A 17 -0.99 -4.99 -12.38
C SER A 17 -1.93 -5.85 -11.52
N ALA A 18 -1.90 -5.70 -10.20
CA ALA A 18 -2.78 -6.38 -9.25
C ALA A 18 -3.92 -5.48 -8.73
N ALA A 19 -3.96 -4.21 -9.15
CA ALA A 19 -4.97 -3.26 -8.72
C ALA A 19 -6.30 -3.48 -9.46
N THR A 20 -7.41 -3.19 -8.78
CA THR A 20 -8.77 -3.32 -9.34
C THR A 20 -9.68 -2.14 -8.98
N ILE A 21 -10.67 -1.87 -9.82
CA ILE A 21 -11.79 -0.95 -9.55
C ILE A 21 -13.08 -1.74 -9.72
N GLY A 22 -13.87 -1.91 -8.65
CA GLY A 22 -15.10 -2.71 -8.69
C GLY A 22 -14.89 -4.17 -9.13
N GLY A 23 -13.72 -4.75 -8.83
CA GLY A 23 -13.33 -6.10 -9.25
C GLY A 23 -12.75 -6.20 -10.67
N ARG A 24 -12.77 -5.11 -11.45
CA ARG A 24 -12.16 -5.04 -12.77
C ARG A 24 -10.68 -4.67 -12.68
N PRO A 25 -9.77 -5.25 -13.50
CA PRO A 25 -8.37 -4.80 -13.57
C PRO A 25 -8.24 -3.30 -13.80
N PHE A 26 -7.45 -2.63 -12.98
CA PHE A 26 -7.29 -1.19 -13.02
C PHE A 26 -6.69 -0.70 -14.34
N LEU A 27 -5.69 -1.39 -14.87
CA LEU A 27 -5.02 -1.00 -16.11
C LEU A 27 -5.95 -1.04 -17.33
N ASP A 28 -6.87 -2.01 -17.37
CA ASP A 28 -7.90 -2.07 -18.43
C ASP A 28 -8.86 -0.89 -18.32
N TRP A 29 -9.31 -0.60 -17.10
CA TRP A 29 -10.17 0.56 -16.83
C TRP A 29 -9.46 1.87 -17.20
N ALA A 30 -8.20 2.03 -16.79
CA ALA A 30 -7.38 3.21 -17.04
C ALA A 30 -7.23 3.47 -18.55
N LYS A 31 -6.91 2.42 -19.32
CA LYS A 31 -6.79 2.48 -20.78
C LYS A 31 -8.09 2.93 -21.45
N GLU A 32 -9.24 2.39 -21.02
CA GLU A 32 -10.53 2.75 -21.59
C GLU A 32 -10.97 4.17 -21.28
N HIS A 33 -10.51 4.73 -20.16
CA HIS A 33 -10.84 6.09 -19.74
C HIS A 33 -9.77 7.11 -20.11
N GLY A 34 -8.79 6.72 -20.95
CA GLY A 34 -7.77 7.61 -21.47
C GLY A 34 -6.72 8.05 -20.44
N VAL A 35 -6.54 7.29 -19.36
CA VAL A 35 -5.45 7.52 -18.39
C VAL A 35 -4.15 7.04 -19.03
N SER A 36 -3.23 7.98 -19.25
CA SER A 36 -1.95 7.72 -19.90
C SER A 36 -0.95 7.05 -18.94
N LYS A 37 0.15 6.53 -19.48
CA LYS A 37 1.23 6.02 -18.64
C LYS A 37 1.83 7.14 -17.79
N GLU A 38 1.98 8.33 -18.37
CA GLU A 38 2.48 9.52 -17.69
C GLU A 38 1.58 9.91 -16.51
N ASP A 39 0.25 9.74 -16.63
CA ASP A 39 -0.67 9.95 -15.51
C ASP A 39 -0.47 8.91 -14.41
N LEU A 40 -0.25 7.63 -14.76
CA LEU A 40 0.04 6.57 -13.78
C LEU A 40 1.36 6.81 -13.05
N ASP A 41 2.40 7.16 -13.79
CA ASP A 41 3.74 7.44 -13.26
C ASP A 41 3.69 8.67 -12.35
N LYS A 42 2.95 9.72 -12.74
CA LYS A 42 2.73 10.90 -11.91
C LYS A 42 1.94 10.58 -10.64
N MET A 43 0.87 9.79 -10.72
CA MET A 43 0.11 9.39 -9.53
C MET A 43 0.98 8.60 -8.54
N GLU A 44 1.84 7.73 -9.04
CA GLU A 44 2.78 6.99 -8.19
C GLU A 44 3.80 7.92 -7.52
N ASP A 45 4.39 8.86 -8.27
CA ASP A 45 5.33 9.84 -7.74
C ASP A 45 4.67 10.79 -6.72
N ASP A 46 3.44 11.23 -6.97
CA ASP A 46 2.66 12.06 -6.04
C ASP A 46 2.39 11.31 -4.72
N VAL A 47 2.16 9.99 -4.76
CA VAL A 47 2.00 9.15 -3.56
C VAL A 47 3.32 9.03 -2.80
N ARG A 48 4.40 8.65 -3.49
CA ARG A 48 5.75 8.51 -2.90
C ARG A 48 6.20 9.81 -2.21
N ASN A 49 5.94 10.95 -2.84
CA ASN A 49 6.37 12.25 -2.36
C ASN A 49 5.42 12.90 -1.34
N LYS A 50 4.29 12.25 -1.01
CA LYS A 50 3.24 12.88 -0.18
C LYS A 50 3.71 13.23 1.23
N ALA A 51 4.57 12.40 1.81
CA ALA A 51 5.13 12.65 3.13
C ALA A 51 5.94 13.95 3.14
N TYR A 52 6.82 14.14 2.16
CA TYR A 52 7.62 15.36 2.02
C TYR A 52 6.74 16.60 1.81
N GLU A 53 5.70 16.51 0.98
CA GLU A 53 4.75 17.61 0.77
C GLU A 53 4.08 18.05 2.08
N ILE A 54 3.62 17.09 2.89
CA ILE A 54 2.96 17.37 4.17
C ILE A 54 3.96 17.98 5.17
N ILE A 55 5.15 17.40 5.29
CA ILE A 55 6.20 17.88 6.20
C ILE A 55 6.58 19.32 5.84
N ASN A 56 6.78 19.63 4.55
CA ASN A 56 7.11 20.98 4.10
C ASN A 56 6.01 22.00 4.41
N LYS A 57 4.74 21.58 4.46
CA LYS A 57 3.60 22.47 4.72
C LYS A 57 3.28 22.66 6.20
N LYS A 58 3.46 21.62 7.04
CA LYS A 58 3.02 21.66 8.45
C LYS A 58 4.01 21.07 9.47
N GLY A 59 5.22 20.74 9.05
CA GLY A 59 6.33 20.27 9.90
C GLY A 59 6.38 18.78 10.21
N ALA A 60 5.27 18.03 10.05
CA ALA A 60 5.22 16.59 10.31
C ALA A 60 4.01 15.92 9.64
N THR A 61 4.04 14.60 9.45
CA THR A 61 2.86 13.79 9.06
C THR A 61 2.58 12.72 10.12
N PHE A 62 1.31 12.51 10.48
CA PHE A 62 0.96 11.60 11.59
C PHE A 62 -0.50 11.10 11.55
N TYR A 63 -1.45 11.85 11.00
CA TYR A 63 -2.85 11.42 10.96
C TYR A 63 -3.07 10.15 10.13
N GLY A 64 -2.41 10.04 8.97
CA GLY A 64 -2.54 8.87 8.10
C GLY A 64 -2.05 7.58 8.78
N VAL A 65 -0.84 7.61 9.35
CA VAL A 65 -0.27 6.47 10.07
C VAL A 65 -1.07 6.14 11.34
N ALA A 66 -1.58 7.13 12.06
CA ALA A 66 -2.44 6.88 13.23
C ALA A 66 -3.73 6.14 12.84
N ALA A 67 -4.37 6.52 11.73
CA ALA A 67 -5.55 5.82 11.23
C ALA A 67 -5.23 4.39 10.75
N ALA A 68 -4.09 4.20 10.08
CA ALA A 68 -3.63 2.88 9.64
C ALA A 68 -3.35 1.95 10.83
N LEU A 69 -2.63 2.44 11.85
CA LEU A 69 -2.38 1.69 13.08
C LEU A 69 -3.68 1.35 13.80
N ALA A 70 -4.61 2.30 13.93
CA ALA A 70 -5.93 2.02 14.52
C ALA A 70 -6.70 0.94 13.74
N ARG A 71 -6.60 0.90 12.41
CA ARG A 71 -7.22 -0.14 11.57
C ARG A 71 -6.59 -1.51 11.80
N ILE A 72 -5.27 -1.60 11.87
CA ILE A 72 -4.52 -2.84 12.15
C ILE A 72 -4.88 -3.34 13.56
N SER A 73 -4.79 -2.48 14.58
CA SER A 73 -5.15 -2.83 15.95
C SER A 73 -6.60 -3.30 16.05
N LYS A 74 -7.52 -2.68 15.32
CA LYS A 74 -8.92 -3.14 15.26
C LYS A 74 -9.03 -4.55 14.68
N ALA A 75 -8.33 -4.87 13.59
CA ALA A 75 -8.34 -6.21 12.99
C ALA A 75 -7.90 -7.27 14.00
N ILE A 76 -6.82 -6.99 14.74
CA ILE A 76 -6.29 -7.88 15.78
C ILE A 76 -7.29 -8.03 16.93
N LEU A 77 -7.71 -6.91 17.54
CA LEU A 77 -8.60 -6.91 18.71
C LEU A 77 -9.99 -7.50 18.43
N ARG A 78 -10.39 -7.59 17.17
CA ARG A 78 -11.70 -8.11 16.74
C ARG A 78 -11.61 -9.40 15.92
N ASP A 79 -10.42 -9.99 15.82
CA ASP A 79 -10.18 -11.24 15.10
C ASP A 79 -10.77 -11.25 13.67
N GLU A 80 -10.58 -10.16 12.93
CA GLU A 80 -11.35 -9.90 11.70
C GLU A 80 -10.92 -10.76 10.50
N ASN A 81 -9.76 -11.42 10.55
CA ASN A 81 -9.12 -12.02 9.37
C ASN A 81 -9.06 -11.05 8.18
N ALA A 82 -8.75 -9.79 8.47
CA ALA A 82 -8.75 -8.72 7.47
C ALA A 82 -7.47 -8.79 6.64
N VAL A 83 -7.58 -8.69 5.31
CA VAL A 83 -6.41 -8.51 4.45
C VAL A 83 -5.98 -7.05 4.51
N LEU A 84 -4.79 -6.79 5.06
CA LEU A 84 -4.23 -5.46 5.25
C LEU A 84 -2.78 -5.39 4.76
N PRO A 85 -2.32 -4.23 4.27
CA PRO A 85 -0.91 -4.02 3.98
C PRO A 85 -0.14 -3.86 5.29
N VAL A 86 0.75 -4.80 5.58
CA VAL A 86 1.65 -4.78 6.74
C VAL A 86 3.04 -5.25 6.31
N SER A 87 4.07 -4.92 7.09
CA SER A 87 5.38 -5.51 6.87
C SER A 87 5.42 -6.90 7.52
N ALA A 88 5.63 -7.94 6.72
CA ALA A 88 5.63 -9.33 7.19
C ALA A 88 6.95 -10.03 6.83
N TYR A 89 7.30 -11.07 7.59
CA TYR A 89 8.53 -11.85 7.39
C TYR A 89 8.43 -12.71 6.13
N MET A 90 9.47 -12.65 5.30
CA MET A 90 9.55 -13.40 4.05
C MET A 90 10.28 -14.73 4.24
N GLU A 91 9.66 -15.81 3.76
CA GLU A 91 10.14 -17.20 3.82
C GLU A 91 10.17 -17.83 2.41
N GLY A 92 10.41 -17.01 1.38
CA GLY A 92 10.45 -17.41 -0.03
C GLY A 92 9.44 -16.68 -0.92
N GLN A 93 8.49 -15.93 -0.34
CA GLN A 93 7.57 -15.08 -1.10
C GLN A 93 8.38 -14.04 -1.89
N TYR A 94 7.99 -13.81 -3.15
CA TYR A 94 8.70 -12.93 -4.10
C TYR A 94 10.19 -13.31 -4.33
N GLY A 95 10.61 -14.52 -3.94
CA GLY A 95 12.02 -14.93 -3.96
C GLY A 95 12.86 -14.31 -2.83
N LEU A 96 12.24 -13.73 -1.82
CA LEU A 96 12.88 -13.05 -0.68
C LEU A 96 12.87 -13.94 0.55
N ASN A 97 13.93 -13.87 1.37
CA ASN A 97 14.07 -14.60 2.64
C ASN A 97 14.71 -13.68 3.69
N ASP A 98 14.40 -13.94 4.97
CA ASP A 98 15.05 -13.32 6.14
C ASP A 98 14.95 -11.79 6.21
N ILE A 99 13.88 -11.23 5.64
CA ILE A 99 13.56 -9.79 5.69
C ILE A 99 12.07 -9.54 5.95
N PHE A 100 11.75 -8.36 6.45
CA PHE A 100 10.39 -7.84 6.55
C PHE A 100 10.14 -6.83 5.42
N ILE A 101 9.08 -7.03 4.64
CA ILE A 101 8.71 -6.11 3.56
C ILE A 101 7.19 -5.95 3.50
N GLY A 102 6.73 -4.79 2.98
CA GLY A 102 5.32 -4.48 2.83
C GLY A 102 4.63 -5.49 1.90
N THR A 103 3.66 -6.22 2.45
CA THR A 103 2.90 -7.23 1.73
C THR A 103 1.46 -7.34 2.26
N PRO A 104 0.48 -7.64 1.40
CA PRO A 104 -0.87 -7.97 1.86
C PRO A 104 -0.84 -9.23 2.73
N SER A 105 -1.30 -9.11 3.98
CA SER A 105 -1.35 -10.22 4.92
C SER A 105 -2.73 -10.31 5.56
N VAL A 106 -3.15 -11.52 5.95
CA VAL A 106 -4.30 -11.70 6.83
C VAL A 106 -3.87 -11.30 8.23
N VAL A 107 -4.60 -10.37 8.84
CA VAL A 107 -4.37 -9.88 10.21
C VAL A 107 -5.57 -10.25 11.07
N ASN A 108 -5.32 -10.95 12.17
CA ASN A 108 -6.36 -11.44 13.07
C ASN A 108 -5.89 -11.46 14.54
N GLY A 109 -6.64 -12.11 15.43
CA GLY A 109 -6.37 -12.13 16.87
C GLY A 109 -5.08 -12.89 17.25
N THR A 110 -4.50 -13.64 16.33
CA THR A 110 -3.26 -14.41 16.52
C THR A 110 -2.01 -13.74 15.95
N GLY A 111 -2.18 -12.65 15.18
CA GLY A 111 -1.12 -12.01 14.42
C GLY A 111 -1.62 -11.50 13.08
#